data_AF-A0A7J9WA85-F1
#
_entry.id   AF-A0A7J9WA85-F1
#
_cell.length_a   1.000
_cell.length_b   1.000
_cell.length_c   1.000
_cell.angle_alpha   90.00
_cell.angle_beta   90.00
_cell.angle_gamma   90.00
#
_symmetry.space_group_name_H-M   'P 1'
#
loop_
_entity.id
_entity.type
_entity.pdbx_description
1 polymer ?
#
loop_
_entity_poly.entity_id
_entity_poly.type
_entity_poly.pdbx_seq_one_letter_code
_entity_poly.pdbx_strand_id
1 'polypeptide(L)'
;MTGPDFGPGGYLPPKAAKRARKIVLREQMGRGWPLAAVAAAVVVAVTGVVFLRVWNSPPRAPFVAVGDVADVDPSGAAVLDAEGAGAIVIRAGGAIRAFRLDREGTAWCPQSSRLETDDAAWTRDGRVVFGGEDSLTPLRSVVFDGVVYVDPTSAAEPPPPAPRGAPPVCGGRSR
;
A
#
# COMPACT_ATOMS: atom_id res chain seq x y z
N MET A 1 -55.14 54.41 49.35
CA MET A 1 -54.64 54.06 48.01
C MET A 1 -53.51 55.00 47.67
N THR A 2 -52.27 54.52 47.76
CA THR A 2 -51.07 55.18 47.22
C THR A 2 -50.07 54.06 46.94
N GLY A 3 -49.86 53.75 45.66
CA GLY A 3 -48.96 52.69 45.22
C GLY A 3 -47.49 53.08 45.40
N PRO A 4 -46.56 52.10 45.41
CA PRO A 4 -45.14 52.41 45.54
C PRO A 4 -44.61 53.11 44.29
N ASP A 5 -43.87 54.19 44.54
CA ASP A 5 -43.28 55.12 43.58
C ASP A 5 -42.00 54.52 42.99
N PHE A 6 -41.95 54.34 41.66
CA PHE A 6 -40.77 53.85 40.96
C PHE A 6 -39.96 55.06 40.43
N GLY A 7 -38.86 55.38 41.12
CA GLY A 7 -37.91 56.42 40.70
C GLY A 7 -37.12 56.07 39.43
N PRO A 8 -36.47 57.07 38.80
CA PRO A 8 -35.89 56.93 37.47
C PRO A 8 -34.56 56.16 37.50
N GLY A 9 -34.43 55.15 36.62
CA GLY A 9 -33.13 54.55 36.26
C GLY A 9 -32.51 53.59 37.28
N GLY A 10 -33.29 52.68 37.87
CA GLY A 10 -32.79 51.68 38.81
C GLY A 10 -31.84 50.64 38.17
N TYR A 11 -30.54 50.78 38.42
CA TYR A 11 -29.57 49.69 38.28
C TYR A 11 -30.04 48.49 39.12
N LEU A 12 -30.18 47.33 38.48
CA LEU A 12 -30.48 46.08 39.20
C LEU A 12 -29.44 45.86 40.31
N PRO A 13 -29.87 45.43 41.53
CA PRO A 13 -28.94 45.12 42.61
C PRO A 13 -27.84 44.16 42.12
N PRO A 14 -26.56 44.32 42.52
CA PRO A 14 -25.43 43.56 41.95
C PRO A 14 -25.58 42.03 42.08
N LYS A 15 -26.38 41.56 43.05
CA LYS A 15 -26.74 40.14 43.21
C LYS A 15 -27.74 39.64 42.14
N ALA A 16 -28.70 40.47 41.74
CA ALA A 16 -29.66 40.18 40.67
C ALA A 16 -28.99 40.26 39.29
N ALA A 17 -28.15 41.28 39.06
CA ALA A 17 -27.38 41.43 37.82
C ALA A 17 -26.41 40.25 37.58
N LYS A 18 -25.76 39.72 38.64
CA LYS A 18 -24.91 38.52 38.55
C LYS A 18 -25.69 37.24 38.22
N ARG A 19 -26.91 37.08 38.75
CA ARG A 19 -27.77 35.92 38.42
C ARG A 19 -28.33 36.01 37.00
N ALA A 20 -28.78 37.19 36.57
CA ALA A 20 -29.25 37.43 35.21
C ALA A 20 -28.13 37.20 34.17
N ARG A 21 -26.90 37.71 34.41
CA ARG A 21 -25.73 37.42 33.57
C ARG A 21 -25.45 35.92 33.46
N LYS A 22 -25.66 35.15 34.52
CA LYS A 22 -25.36 33.70 34.54
C LYS A 22 -26.37 32.86 33.77
N ILE A 23 -27.61 33.35 33.61
CA ILE A 23 -28.66 32.69 32.83
C ILE A 23 -28.52 33.06 31.35
N VAL A 24 -28.35 34.35 31.04
CA VAL A 24 -28.20 34.84 29.65
C VAL A 24 -26.98 34.24 28.94
N LEU A 25 -25.88 34.00 29.66
CA LEU A 25 -24.70 33.32 29.09
C LEU A 25 -24.92 31.85 28.77
N ARG A 26 -25.82 31.14 29.46
CA ARG A 26 -26.14 29.73 29.16
C ARG A 26 -27.15 29.60 28.03
N GLU A 27 -27.99 30.61 27.85
CA GLU A 27 -29.00 30.65 26.79
C GLU A 27 -28.37 30.90 25.41
N GLN A 28 -27.26 31.66 25.36
CA GLN A 28 -26.51 31.91 24.13
C GLN A 28 -25.62 30.73 23.66
N MET A 29 -25.30 29.77 24.52
CA MET A 29 -24.80 28.47 24.06
C MET A 29 -25.99 27.55 23.77
N GLY A 30 -26.80 27.95 22.80
CA GLY A 30 -27.98 27.22 22.36
C GLY A 30 -27.65 25.81 21.85
N ARG A 31 -28.69 25.01 21.62
CA ARG A 31 -28.63 23.63 21.09
C ARG A 31 -27.77 23.43 19.83
N GLY A 32 -27.34 24.51 19.17
CA GLY A 32 -26.42 24.47 18.03
C GLY A 32 -25.05 23.86 18.36
N TRP A 33 -24.51 24.03 19.57
CA TRP A 33 -23.19 23.45 19.92
C TRP A 33 -23.21 21.91 19.97
N PRO A 34 -24.19 21.26 20.65
CA PRO A 34 -24.37 19.82 20.57
C PRO A 34 -24.62 19.34 19.13
N LEU A 35 -25.42 20.05 18.35
CA LEU A 35 -25.74 19.67 16.97
C LEU A 35 -24.51 19.75 16.06
N ALA A 36 -23.70 20.80 16.21
CA ALA A 36 -22.44 20.97 15.51
C ALA A 36 -21.43 19.88 15.90
N ALA A 37 -21.35 19.52 17.18
CA ALA A 37 -20.49 18.43 17.64
C ALA A 37 -20.90 17.08 17.02
N VAL A 38 -22.20 16.79 16.95
CA VAL A 38 -22.72 15.58 16.28
C VAL A 38 -22.41 15.61 14.79
N ALA A 39 -22.65 16.73 14.11
CA ALA A 39 -22.33 16.88 12.69
C ALA A 39 -20.83 16.68 12.41
N ALA A 40 -19.96 17.26 13.24
CA ALA A 40 -18.51 17.07 13.14
C ALA A 40 -18.12 15.61 13.36
N ALA A 41 -18.69 14.94 14.37
CA ALA A 41 -18.44 13.52 14.62
C ALA A 41 -18.84 12.64 13.44
N VAL A 42 -19.99 12.91 12.80
CA VAL A 42 -20.43 12.21 11.59
C VAL A 42 -19.45 12.43 10.44
N VAL A 43 -18.99 13.67 10.22
CA VAL A 43 -18.01 13.96 9.16
C VAL A 43 -16.70 13.20 9.39
N VAL A 44 -16.18 13.19 10.62
CA VAL A 44 -14.98 12.43 10.97
C VAL A 44 -15.19 10.93 10.75
N ALA A 45 -16.33 10.38 11.17
CA ALA A 45 -16.63 8.96 10.98
C ALA A 45 -16.69 8.58 9.49
N VAL A 46 -17.39 9.36 8.67
CA VAL A 46 -17.48 9.14 7.21
C VAL A 46 -16.11 9.24 6.57
N THR A 47 -15.34 10.27 6.92
CA THR A 47 -13.98 10.47 6.41
C THR A 47 -13.07 9.30 6.79
N GLY A 48 -13.16 8.84 8.04
CA GLY A 48 -12.43 7.67 8.53
C GLY A 48 -12.78 6.40 7.74
N VAL A 49 -14.06 6.13 7.50
CA VAL A 49 -14.49 4.96 6.71
C VAL A 49 -14.00 5.05 5.26
N VAL A 50 -14.13 6.21 4.62
CA VAL A 50 -13.64 6.41 3.24
C VAL A 50 -12.13 6.25 3.19
N PHE A 51 -11.41 6.85 4.13
CA PHE A 51 -9.96 6.74 4.23
C PHE A 51 -9.53 5.28 4.37
N LEU A 52 -10.15 4.52 5.28
CA LEU A 52 -9.84 3.09 5.47
C LEU A 52 -10.10 2.27 4.21
N ARG A 53 -11.17 2.56 3.46
CA ARG A 53 -11.45 1.87 2.18
C ARG A 53 -10.43 2.20 1.10
N VAL A 54 -10.08 3.47 0.96
CA VAL A 54 -9.10 3.92 -0.04
C VAL A 54 -7.71 3.38 0.28
N TRP A 55 -7.35 3.37 1.56
CA TRP A 55 -6.04 2.89 2.02
C TRP A 55 -5.92 1.36 1.90
N ASN A 56 -7.05 0.64 2.01
CA ASN A 56 -7.14 -0.80 1.82
C ASN A 56 -7.66 -1.19 0.43
N SER A 57 -7.26 -0.42 -0.60
CA SER A 57 -7.56 -0.74 -2.00
C SER A 57 -6.33 -1.35 -2.67
N PRO A 58 -6.51 -2.25 -3.65
CA PRO A 58 -5.41 -2.79 -4.41
C PRO A 58 -4.62 -1.68 -5.12
N PRO A 59 -3.32 -1.92 -5.40
CA PRO A 59 -2.52 -1.03 -6.22
C PRO A 59 -3.22 -0.72 -7.54
N ARG A 60 -3.25 0.57 -7.90
CA ARG A 60 -3.83 1.02 -9.17
C ARG A 60 -2.76 1.02 -10.27
N ALA A 61 -3.20 1.20 -11.51
CA ALA A 61 -2.30 1.42 -12.64
C ALA A 61 -1.17 2.40 -12.26
N PRO A 62 0.09 2.10 -12.63
CA PRO A 62 0.50 1.10 -13.63
C PRO A 62 0.64 -0.35 -13.13
N PHE A 63 0.30 -0.65 -11.88
CA PHE A 63 0.40 -2.02 -11.36
C PHE A 63 -0.63 -2.97 -11.98
N VAL A 64 -0.17 -4.17 -12.34
CA VAL A 64 -0.97 -5.28 -12.89
C VAL A 64 -0.87 -6.47 -11.94
N ALA A 65 -2.00 -7.14 -11.65
CA ALA A 65 -2.02 -8.35 -10.84
C ALA A 65 -1.42 -9.53 -11.62
N VAL A 66 -0.49 -10.26 -11.01
CA VAL A 66 0.25 -11.35 -11.68
C VAL A 66 -0.01 -12.74 -11.13
N GLY A 67 -0.62 -12.85 -9.95
CA GLY A 67 -0.95 -14.14 -9.34
C GLY A 67 -0.97 -14.09 -7.82
N ASP A 68 -1.26 -15.22 -7.18
CA ASP A 68 -1.25 -15.34 -5.72
C ASP A 68 0.18 -15.60 -5.22
N VAL A 69 0.52 -15.00 -4.09
CA VAL A 69 1.78 -15.23 -3.40
C VAL A 69 1.86 -16.64 -2.81
N ALA A 70 0.72 -17.31 -2.62
CA ALA A 70 0.61 -18.70 -2.18
C ALA A 70 1.08 -19.70 -3.25
N ASP A 71 0.99 -19.33 -4.53
CA ASP A 71 1.48 -20.14 -5.65
C ASP A 71 3.01 -20.10 -5.77
N VAL A 72 3.66 -19.18 -5.05
CA VAL A 72 5.12 -19.07 -4.99
C VAL A 72 5.66 -19.88 -3.82
N ASP A 73 6.43 -20.93 -4.13
CA ASP A 73 7.06 -21.78 -3.11
C ASP A 73 7.80 -20.93 -2.05
N PRO A 74 7.56 -21.13 -0.74
CA PRO A 74 8.19 -20.36 0.33
C PRO A 74 9.73 -20.40 0.33
N SER A 75 10.31 -21.49 -0.15
CA SER A 75 11.75 -21.76 -0.25
C SER A 75 12.35 -21.45 -1.63
N GLY A 76 11.51 -21.18 -2.63
CA GLY A 76 11.88 -21.11 -4.04
C GLY A 76 11.40 -19.85 -4.77
N ALA A 77 11.27 -19.99 -6.08
CA ALA A 77 10.69 -19.00 -6.98
C ALA A 77 9.61 -19.69 -7.81
N ALA A 78 8.61 -18.93 -8.26
CA ALA A 78 7.63 -19.42 -9.20
C ALA A 78 7.48 -18.40 -10.32
N VAL A 79 7.58 -18.87 -11.56
CA VAL A 79 7.35 -18.00 -12.72
C VAL A 79 5.86 -17.73 -12.79
N LEU A 80 5.47 -16.57 -12.26
CA LEU A 80 4.12 -16.04 -12.42
C LEU A 80 4.12 -15.15 -13.66
N ASP A 81 3.65 -15.70 -14.77
CA ASP A 81 3.43 -14.95 -16.00
C ASP A 81 2.01 -14.37 -15.99
N ALA A 82 1.87 -13.12 -16.40
CA ALA A 82 0.63 -12.37 -16.26
C ALA A 82 0.28 -11.68 -17.56
N GLU A 83 -0.72 -12.21 -18.27
CA GLU A 83 -1.53 -11.53 -19.29
C GLU A 83 -0.81 -10.42 -20.12
N GLY A 84 0.39 -10.71 -20.63
CA GLY A 84 1.14 -9.78 -21.50
C GLY A 84 2.08 -8.78 -20.79
N ALA A 85 2.27 -8.87 -19.47
CA ALA A 85 3.20 -8.05 -18.70
C ALA A 85 4.66 -8.51 -18.79
N GLY A 86 4.92 -9.75 -19.25
CA GLY A 86 6.27 -10.28 -19.47
C GLY A 86 7.14 -10.13 -18.23
N ALA A 87 6.73 -10.73 -17.10
CA ALA A 87 7.47 -10.65 -15.85
C ALA A 87 7.63 -12.03 -15.20
N ILE A 88 8.77 -12.23 -14.55
CA ILE A 88 9.05 -13.39 -13.72
C ILE A 88 9.12 -12.95 -12.26
N VAL A 89 8.37 -13.64 -11.40
CA VAL A 89 8.30 -13.35 -9.96
C VAL A 89 9.14 -14.34 -9.18
N ILE A 90 9.82 -13.87 -8.13
CA ILE A 90 10.65 -14.71 -7.28
C ILE A 90 10.44 -14.33 -5.83
N ARG A 91 10.27 -15.32 -4.96
CA ARG A 91 10.35 -15.11 -3.52
C ARG A 91 11.80 -15.27 -3.06
N ALA A 92 12.38 -14.20 -2.55
CA ALA A 92 13.79 -14.15 -2.16
C ALA A 92 13.96 -13.43 -0.82
N GLY A 93 14.54 -14.12 0.17
CA GLY A 93 14.91 -13.51 1.46
C GLY A 93 13.71 -12.91 2.22
N GLY A 94 12.52 -13.53 2.10
CA GLY A 94 11.28 -13.04 2.72
C GLY A 94 10.56 -11.94 1.94
N ALA A 95 11.05 -11.56 0.75
CA ALA A 95 10.43 -10.55 -0.11
C ALA A 95 10.05 -11.14 -1.48
N ILE A 96 9.08 -10.51 -2.14
CA ILE A 96 8.78 -10.75 -3.56
C ILE A 96 9.64 -9.80 -4.40
N ARG A 97 10.22 -10.35 -5.47
CA ARG A 97 10.95 -9.62 -6.50
C ARG A 97 10.33 -9.96 -7.84
N ALA A 98 10.28 -8.97 -8.73
CA ALA A 98 9.83 -9.17 -10.09
C ALA A 98 10.93 -8.71 -11.05
N PHE A 99 11.10 -9.44 -12.14
CA PHE A 99 12.02 -9.09 -13.22
C PHE A 99 11.28 -9.15 -14.54
N ARG A 100 11.72 -8.37 -15.51
CA ARG A 100 11.20 -8.46 -16.87
C ARG A 100 11.63 -9.79 -17.50
N LEU A 101 10.70 -10.46 -18.14
CA LEU A 101 10.91 -11.68 -18.90
C LEU A 101 11.31 -11.31 -20.33
N ASP A 102 12.60 -10.99 -20.50
CA ASP A 102 13.15 -10.65 -21.83
C ASP A 102 13.61 -11.90 -22.62
N ARG A 103 13.65 -13.07 -21.95
CA ARG A 103 14.14 -14.33 -22.53
C ARG A 103 13.14 -15.46 -22.30
N GLU A 104 12.64 -16.01 -23.40
CA GLU A 104 11.79 -17.20 -23.39
C GLU A 104 12.49 -18.41 -22.75
N GLY A 105 11.72 -19.26 -22.09
CA GLY A 105 12.24 -20.46 -21.43
C GLY A 105 12.97 -20.19 -20.12
N THR A 106 12.97 -18.97 -19.60
CA THR A 106 13.53 -18.68 -18.27
C THR A 106 12.65 -19.32 -17.20
N ALA A 107 13.18 -20.28 -16.45
CA ALA A 107 12.45 -20.98 -15.39
C ALA A 107 13.27 -21.13 -14.11
N TRP A 108 12.58 -21.34 -12.98
CA TRP A 108 13.24 -21.66 -11.72
C TRP A 108 13.74 -23.11 -11.71
N CYS A 109 15.01 -23.28 -11.35
CA CYS A 109 15.64 -24.58 -11.13
C CYS A 109 15.83 -24.83 -9.63
N PRO A 110 15.05 -25.74 -9.01
CA PRO A 110 15.19 -26.06 -7.58
C PRO A 110 16.57 -26.63 -7.22
N GLN A 111 17.18 -27.39 -8.12
CA GLN A 111 18.46 -28.08 -7.89
C GLN A 111 19.63 -27.11 -7.72
N SER A 112 19.67 -26.06 -8.53
CA SER A 112 20.71 -25.04 -8.47
C SER A 112 20.28 -23.78 -7.70
N SER A 113 18.99 -23.68 -7.34
CA SER A 113 18.38 -22.50 -6.73
C SER A 113 18.60 -21.22 -7.54
N ARG A 114 18.42 -21.32 -8.86
CA ARG A 114 18.65 -20.24 -9.84
C ARG A 114 17.53 -20.16 -10.86
N LEU A 115 17.42 -19.01 -11.51
CA LEU A 115 16.71 -18.90 -12.78
C LEU A 115 17.63 -19.38 -13.89
N GLU A 116 17.13 -20.19 -14.80
CA GLU A 116 17.93 -20.80 -15.85
C GLU A 116 17.15 -20.83 -17.17
N THR A 117 17.87 -20.65 -18.27
CA THR A 117 17.50 -21.10 -19.63
C THR A 117 18.39 -22.29 -20.00
N ASP A 118 18.33 -22.77 -21.25
CA ASP A 118 19.25 -23.80 -21.75
C ASP A 118 20.72 -23.34 -21.76
N ASP A 119 20.95 -22.04 -21.91
CA ASP A 119 22.28 -21.46 -22.15
C ASP A 119 22.73 -20.48 -21.08
N ALA A 120 21.85 -19.99 -20.21
CA ALA A 120 22.16 -18.96 -19.23
C ALA A 120 21.58 -19.25 -17.85
N ALA A 121 22.20 -18.66 -16.82
CA ALA A 121 21.74 -18.77 -15.45
C ALA A 121 21.89 -17.44 -14.70
N TRP A 122 20.92 -17.17 -13.84
CA TRP A 122 20.87 -15.99 -12.97
C TRP A 122 20.64 -16.39 -11.52
N THR A 123 21.23 -15.63 -10.62
CA THR A 123 20.94 -15.73 -9.19
C THR A 123 19.48 -15.35 -8.91
N ARG A 124 19.05 -15.63 -7.67
CA ARG A 124 17.73 -15.25 -7.18
C ARG A 124 17.49 -13.73 -7.14
N ASP A 125 18.54 -12.91 -7.09
CA ASP A 125 18.46 -11.45 -7.19
C ASP A 125 18.60 -10.93 -8.62
N GLY A 126 18.56 -11.82 -9.62
CA GLY A 126 18.54 -11.48 -11.04
C GLY A 126 19.92 -11.22 -11.65
N ARG A 127 21.01 -11.49 -10.94
CA ARG A 127 22.36 -11.28 -11.48
C ARG A 127 22.77 -12.42 -12.38
N VAL A 128 23.30 -12.13 -13.55
CA VAL A 128 23.82 -13.18 -14.42
C VAL A 128 25.05 -13.84 -13.80
N VAL A 129 25.11 -15.18 -13.90
CA VAL A 129 26.24 -16.00 -13.43
C VAL A 129 26.82 -16.90 -14.50
N PHE A 130 26.06 -17.18 -15.57
CA PHE A 130 26.53 -18.00 -16.69
C PHE A 130 25.81 -17.62 -17.99
N GLY A 131 26.52 -17.65 -19.12
CA GLY A 131 26.01 -17.64 -20.50
C GLY A 131 25.24 -16.41 -21.00
N GLY A 132 24.57 -15.66 -20.12
CA GLY A 132 23.92 -14.40 -20.45
C GLY A 132 24.91 -13.24 -20.53
N GLU A 133 24.59 -12.25 -21.36
CA GLU A 133 25.34 -11.00 -21.46
C GLU A 133 24.98 -10.07 -20.30
N ASP A 134 23.71 -10.01 -19.93
CA ASP A 134 23.19 -9.10 -18.90
C ASP A 134 22.40 -9.81 -17.79
N SER A 135 22.42 -9.19 -16.62
CA SER A 135 21.50 -9.48 -15.51
C SER A 135 20.06 -9.14 -15.90
N LEU A 136 19.09 -9.73 -15.19
CA LEU A 136 17.67 -9.46 -15.40
C LEU A 136 17.31 -8.04 -14.98
N THR A 137 16.38 -7.44 -15.73
CA THR A 137 15.86 -6.10 -15.47
C THR A 137 14.86 -6.11 -14.31
N PRO A 138 15.14 -5.50 -13.16
CA PRO A 138 14.23 -5.49 -12.04
C PRO A 138 13.00 -4.60 -12.29
N LEU A 139 11.84 -5.07 -11.82
CA LEU A 139 10.56 -4.35 -11.83
C LEU A 139 10.10 -4.09 -10.38
N ARG A 140 9.37 -3.00 -10.17
CA ARG A 140 8.67 -2.75 -8.90
C ARG A 140 7.55 -3.76 -8.74
N SER A 141 7.45 -4.31 -7.54
CA SER A 141 6.39 -5.23 -7.15
C SER A 141 5.88 -4.90 -5.76
N VAL A 142 4.63 -5.26 -5.50
CA VAL A 142 3.99 -5.13 -4.19
C VAL A 142 3.02 -6.29 -3.99
N VAL A 143 2.88 -6.74 -2.74
CA VAL A 143 1.88 -7.74 -2.37
C VAL A 143 0.74 -7.03 -1.64
N PHE A 144 -0.49 -7.24 -2.10
CA PHE A 144 -1.68 -6.72 -1.46
C PHE A 144 -2.73 -7.82 -1.37
N ASP A 145 -3.16 -8.13 -0.14
CA ASP A 145 -4.16 -9.16 0.15
C ASP A 145 -3.86 -10.52 -0.51
N GLY A 146 -2.62 -10.99 -0.38
CA GLY A 146 -2.15 -12.25 -0.98
C GLY A 146 -1.81 -12.17 -2.47
N VAL A 147 -2.25 -11.14 -3.18
CA VAL A 147 -2.00 -10.99 -4.62
C VAL A 147 -0.72 -10.22 -4.88
N VAL A 148 0.11 -10.72 -5.79
CA VAL A 148 1.31 -10.03 -6.29
C VAL A 148 0.89 -9.07 -7.41
N TYR A 149 1.38 -7.84 -7.33
CA TYR A 149 1.23 -6.81 -8.35
C TYR A 149 2.60 -6.36 -8.85
N VAL A 150 2.72 -6.14 -10.16
CA VAL A 150 3.96 -5.70 -10.82
C VAL A 150 3.68 -4.46 -11.66
N ASP A 151 4.59 -3.49 -11.62
CA ASP A 151 4.58 -2.33 -12.52
C ASP A 151 5.52 -2.61 -13.71
N PRO A 152 5.01 -2.96 -14.91
CA PRO A 152 5.84 -3.29 -16.07
C PRO A 152 6.59 -2.08 -16.64
N THR A 153 6.17 -0.86 -16.30
CA THR A 153 6.78 0.39 -16.77
C THR A 153 7.97 0.82 -15.91
N SER A 154 8.18 0.16 -14.77
CA SER A 154 9.15 0.57 -13.75
C SER A 154 10.55 -0.01 -13.89
N ALA A 155 10.92 -0.49 -15.07
CA ALA A 155 12.25 -1.09 -15.27
C ALA A 155 13.36 -0.16 -14.81
N ALA A 156 14.20 -0.71 -13.95
CA ALA A 156 15.43 -0.08 -13.52
C ALA A 156 16.64 -0.78 -14.18
N GLU A 157 17.80 -0.14 -14.06
CA GLU A 157 19.05 -0.67 -14.58
C GLU A 157 19.35 -2.05 -13.97
N PRO A 158 19.72 -3.06 -14.79
CA PRO A 158 20.08 -4.37 -14.28
C PRO A 158 21.27 -4.30 -13.31
N PRO A 159 21.29 -5.14 -12.24
CA PRO A 159 22.42 -5.17 -11.33
C PRO A 159 23.68 -5.68 -12.04
N PRO A 160 24.89 -5.31 -11.57
CA PRO A 160 26.11 -5.84 -12.16
C PRO A 160 26.17 -7.37 -12.00
N PRO A 161 26.81 -8.06 -12.96
CA PRO A 161 26.92 -9.52 -12.96
C PRO A 161 27.56 -10.02 -11.66
N ALA A 162 27.18 -11.22 -11.23
CA ALA A 162 27.86 -11.88 -10.12
C ALA A 162 29.11 -12.62 -10.62
N PRO A 163 30.00 -13.07 -9.72
CA PRO A 163 31.09 -13.97 -10.09
C PRO A 163 30.58 -15.16 -10.89
N ARG A 164 31.29 -15.54 -11.95
CA ARG A 164 30.87 -16.64 -12.83
C ARG A 164 30.64 -17.93 -12.03
N GLY A 165 29.50 -18.55 -12.29
CA GLY A 165 29.05 -19.78 -11.64
C GLY A 165 29.06 -20.99 -12.58
N ALA A 166 28.55 -22.10 -12.06
CA ALA A 166 28.33 -23.32 -12.83
C ALA A 166 27.29 -23.11 -13.95
N PRO A 167 27.35 -23.91 -15.05
CA PRO A 167 26.35 -23.89 -16.11
C PRO A 167 24.93 -24.22 -15.61
N PRO A 168 23.89 -24.01 -16.43
CA PRO A 168 22.54 -24.46 -16.17
C PRO A 168 22.47 -25.96 -15.87
N VAL A 169 21.56 -26.35 -14.99
CA VAL A 169 21.31 -27.73 -14.56
C VAL A 169 19.95 -28.21 -15.07
N CYS A 170 18.92 -27.35 -15.03
CA CYS A 170 17.56 -27.71 -15.42
C CYS A 170 17.24 -27.37 -16.89
N GLY A 171 18.00 -26.47 -17.53
CA GLY A 171 17.80 -26.07 -18.93
C GLY A 171 16.41 -25.50 -19.19
N GLY A 172 16.01 -24.48 -18.44
CA GLY A 172 14.71 -23.80 -18.63
C GLY A 172 13.44 -24.61 -18.38
N ARG A 173 13.54 -25.89 -17.97
CA ARG A 173 12.38 -26.74 -17.71
C ARG A 173 12.06 -26.78 -16.22
N SER A 174 10.94 -26.15 -15.82
CA SER A 174 10.32 -26.45 -14.53
C SER A 174 9.74 -27.86 -14.59
N ARG A 175 10.22 -28.78 -13.76
CA ARG A 175 9.54 -30.07 -13.53
C ARG A 175 8.39 -29.89 -12.56
#